data_AF-A0A938SD04-F1
#
_entry.id   AF-A0A938SD04-F1
#
_cell.length_a   1.000
_cell.length_b   1.000
_cell.length_c   1.000
_cell.angle_alpha   90.00
_cell.angle_beta   90.00
_cell.angle_gamma   90.00
#
_symmetry.space_group_name_H-M   'P 1'
#
loop_
_entity.id
_entity.type
_entity.pdbx_description
1 polymer ?
#
loop_
_entity_poly.entity_id
_entity_poly.type
_entity_poly.pdbx_seq_one_letter_code
_entity_poly.pdbx_strand_id
1 'polypeptide(L)'
;MSPKESPETNRSAPSVTTERATQESRPPAPSAAEQFAKALDEFRAERAKILTELKKVIVGQDEVINQILASVFSRGHCLLVGVPGLAKTLMVNSIAQLLALTFKRIQFTPDLMPSDITGTMVIDEAPSGQREFRFVPGPLFAHILLADEINRTPPKTQAALLEAMQERQV
;
A
#
# COMPACT_ATOMS: atom_id res chain seq x y z
N MET A 1 -50.85 65.51 61.58
CA MET A 1 -49.46 65.80 61.98
C MET A 1 -48.54 65.07 61.01
N SER A 2 -47.94 65.81 60.08
CA SER A 2 -46.62 65.46 59.50
C SER A 2 -45.62 66.43 60.15
N PRO A 3 -44.29 66.14 60.23
CA PRO A 3 -43.44 66.27 59.02
C PRO A 3 -42.09 65.47 58.99
N LYS A 4 -41.47 65.47 57.78
CA LYS A 4 -40.01 65.39 57.43
C LYS A 4 -39.28 64.03 57.61
N GLU A 5 -38.38 63.56 56.75
CA GLU A 5 -37.57 64.17 55.66
C GLU A 5 -36.96 63.04 54.75
N SER A 6 -36.74 63.34 53.47
CA SER A 6 -35.98 62.58 52.44
C SER A 6 -34.45 62.82 52.59
N PRO A 7 -33.48 62.43 51.68
CA PRO A 7 -33.57 61.79 50.35
C PRO A 7 -32.41 60.81 49.95
N GLU A 8 -32.40 60.40 48.66
CA GLU A 8 -31.28 59.87 47.83
C GLU A 8 -30.80 58.41 48.07
N THR A 9 -30.51 57.56 47.07
CA THR A 9 -29.93 57.76 45.73
C THR A 9 -30.45 56.76 44.67
N ASN A 10 -30.74 57.32 43.50
CA ASN A 10 -30.77 56.73 42.16
C ASN A 10 -29.57 55.81 41.86
N ARG A 11 -29.81 54.66 41.20
CA ARG A 11 -29.05 54.22 40.01
C ARG A 11 -29.65 52.97 39.34
N SER A 12 -30.29 53.22 38.19
CA SER A 12 -30.09 52.55 36.90
C SER A 12 -30.15 51.02 36.78
N ALA A 13 -31.14 50.55 35.99
CA ALA A 13 -31.14 49.25 35.31
C ALA A 13 -29.87 49.06 34.43
N PRO A 14 -29.60 47.82 34.00
CA PRO A 14 -30.04 47.51 32.65
C PRO A 14 -30.70 46.13 32.48
N SER A 15 -31.59 46.12 31.51
CA SER A 15 -32.25 45.01 30.86
C SER A 15 -31.23 43.95 30.44
N VAL A 16 -31.38 42.72 30.94
CA VAL A 16 -30.70 41.56 30.34
C VAL A 16 -31.43 41.27 29.03
N THR A 17 -30.93 41.86 27.96
CA THR A 17 -31.24 41.47 26.58
C THR A 17 -30.82 40.01 26.44
N THR A 18 -31.80 39.12 26.37
CA THR A 18 -31.61 37.72 25.96
C THR A 18 -31.13 37.73 24.50
N GLU A 19 -29.82 37.83 24.31
CA GLU A 19 -29.17 37.48 23.05
C GLU A 19 -29.42 35.99 22.81
N ARG A 20 -30.42 35.70 21.99
CA ARG A 20 -30.53 34.40 21.32
C ARG A 20 -29.30 34.27 20.43
N ALA A 21 -28.27 33.64 20.97
CA ALA A 21 -27.17 33.11 20.19
C ALA A 21 -27.77 32.16 19.14
N THR A 22 -27.71 32.59 17.89
CA THR A 22 -27.91 31.75 16.72
C THR A 22 -26.94 30.59 16.87
N GLN A 23 -27.45 29.41 17.22
CA GLN A 23 -26.69 28.18 17.10
C GLN A 23 -26.39 28.00 15.62
N GLU A 24 -25.20 28.41 15.17
CA GLU A 24 -24.64 27.93 13.92
C GLU A 24 -24.51 26.42 14.05
N SER A 25 -25.47 25.73 13.43
CA SER A 25 -25.49 24.29 13.27
C SER A 25 -24.24 23.91 12.48
N ARG A 26 -23.21 23.46 13.19
CA ARG A 26 -22.07 22.76 12.60
C ARG A 26 -22.63 21.67 11.68
N PRO A 27 -22.22 21.57 10.41
CA PRO A 27 -22.70 20.51 9.54
C PRO A 27 -22.43 19.16 10.22
N PRO A 28 -23.38 18.21 10.17
CA PRO A 28 -23.19 16.90 10.77
C PRO A 28 -21.95 16.27 10.14
N ALA A 29 -21.12 15.63 10.97
CA ALA A 29 -19.96 14.90 10.47
C ALA A 29 -20.44 13.89 9.41
N PRO A 30 -19.76 13.77 8.26
CA PRO A 30 -20.22 12.93 7.17
C PRO A 30 -20.38 11.50 7.67
N SER A 31 -21.47 10.85 7.29
CA SER A 31 -21.76 9.49 7.71
C SER A 31 -20.66 8.54 7.21
N ALA A 32 -20.45 7.40 7.88
CA ALA A 32 -19.46 6.41 7.45
C ALA A 32 -19.68 5.98 5.97
N ALA A 33 -20.93 5.99 5.50
CA ALA A 33 -21.28 5.70 4.11
C ALA A 33 -20.80 6.81 3.14
N GLU A 34 -20.94 8.08 3.51
CA GLU A 34 -20.46 9.22 2.71
C GLU A 34 -18.92 9.26 2.64
N GLN A 35 -18.25 8.97 3.75
CA GLN A 35 -16.78 8.87 3.79
C GLN A 35 -16.28 7.73 2.90
N PHE A 36 -16.94 6.57 2.96
CA PHE A 36 -16.60 5.42 2.12
C PHE A 36 -16.84 5.70 0.62
N ALA A 37 -17.97 6.32 0.28
CA ALA A 37 -18.27 6.70 -1.11
C ALA A 37 -17.21 7.65 -1.67
N LYS A 38 -16.82 8.66 -0.88
CA LYS A 38 -15.76 9.59 -1.27
C LYS A 38 -14.41 8.90 -1.49
N ALA A 39 -14.01 8.01 -0.59
CA ALA A 39 -12.77 7.23 -0.73
C ALA A 39 -12.79 6.33 -1.97
N LEU A 40 -13.95 5.75 -2.31
CA LEU A 40 -14.11 4.93 -3.51
C LEU A 40 -13.95 5.76 -4.79
N ASP A 41 -14.49 6.98 -4.82
CA ASP A 41 -14.35 7.88 -5.96
C ASP A 41 -12.91 8.39 -6.13
N GLU A 42 -12.23 8.73 -5.03
CA GLU A 42 -10.79 9.05 -5.04
C GLU A 42 -9.96 7.86 -5.57
N PHE A 43 -10.23 6.64 -5.08
CA PHE A 43 -9.56 5.43 -5.57
C PHE A 43 -9.80 5.19 -7.06
N ARG A 44 -11.04 5.37 -7.55
CA ARG A 44 -11.37 5.24 -8.98
C ARG A 44 -10.59 6.24 -9.83
N ALA A 45 -10.49 7.49 -9.38
CA ALA A 45 -9.73 8.52 -10.06
C ALA A 45 -8.23 8.20 -10.14
N GLU A 46 -7.62 7.77 -9.02
CA GLU A 46 -6.21 7.39 -9.00
C GLU A 46 -5.93 6.14 -9.84
N ARG A 47 -6.79 5.13 -9.78
CA ARG A 47 -6.69 3.94 -10.64
C ARG A 47 -6.75 4.31 -12.12
N ALA A 48 -7.60 5.25 -12.52
CA ALA A 48 -7.67 5.69 -13.91
C ALA A 48 -6.37 6.37 -14.37
N LYS A 49 -5.72 7.16 -13.51
CA LYS A 49 -4.40 7.75 -13.78
C LYS A 49 -3.34 6.66 -13.95
N ILE A 50 -3.31 5.68 -13.04
CA ILE A 50 -2.38 4.53 -13.11
C ILE A 50 -2.53 3.81 -14.46
N LEU A 51 -3.75 3.47 -14.86
CA LEU A 51 -4.02 2.80 -16.13
C LEU A 51 -3.57 3.64 -17.34
N THR A 52 -3.76 4.96 -17.28
CA THR A 52 -3.36 5.88 -18.35
C THR A 52 -1.83 5.90 -18.51
N GLU A 53 -1.07 5.91 -17.42
CA GLU A 53 0.39 5.85 -17.46
C GLU A 53 0.89 4.50 -18.00
N LEU A 54 0.30 3.39 -17.57
CA LEU A 54 0.68 2.05 -18.04
C LEU A 54 0.44 1.87 -19.55
N LYS A 55 -0.63 2.47 -20.10
CA LYS A 55 -0.95 2.43 -21.53
C LYS A 55 0.10 3.09 -22.43
N LYS A 56 0.96 3.96 -21.88
CA LYS A 56 2.06 4.58 -22.64
C LYS A 56 3.18 3.58 -22.95
N VAL A 57 3.33 2.56 -22.12
CA VAL A 57 4.41 1.56 -22.22
C VAL A 57 3.88 0.21 -22.72
N ILE A 58 2.65 -0.14 -22.35
CA ILE A 58 2.05 -1.45 -22.60
C ILE A 58 0.82 -1.28 -23.48
N VAL A 59 0.84 -1.92 -24.65
CA VAL A 59 -0.25 -1.82 -25.63
C VAL A 59 -1.07 -3.11 -25.66
N GLY A 60 -2.40 -2.99 -25.57
CA GLY A 60 -3.33 -4.09 -25.84
C GLY A 60 -3.48 -5.14 -24.73
N GLN A 61 -3.05 -4.85 -23.49
CA GLN A 61 -3.06 -5.80 -22.36
C GLN A 61 -3.89 -5.31 -21.16
N ASP A 62 -4.94 -4.52 -21.43
CA ASP A 62 -5.75 -3.85 -20.40
C ASP A 62 -6.33 -4.82 -19.35
N GLU A 63 -6.83 -5.98 -19.79
CA GLU A 63 -7.42 -6.97 -18.88
C GLU A 63 -6.37 -7.56 -17.93
N VAL A 64 -5.21 -7.95 -18.46
CA VAL A 64 -4.11 -8.52 -17.68
C VAL A 64 -3.59 -7.51 -16.66
N ILE A 65 -3.43 -6.24 -17.07
CA ILE A 65 -3.03 -5.16 -16.16
C ILE A 65 -4.03 -5.02 -15.01
N ASN A 66 -5.34 -5.05 -15.30
CA ASN A 66 -6.37 -4.96 -14.27
C ASN A 66 -6.33 -6.14 -13.29
N GLN A 67 -6.10 -7.36 -13.78
CA GLN A 67 -5.96 -8.55 -12.95
C GLN A 67 -4.71 -8.49 -12.06
N ILE A 68 -3.59 -7.98 -12.57
CA ILE A 68 -2.36 -7.79 -11.78
C ILE A 68 -2.57 -6.69 -10.72
N LEU A 69 -3.20 -5.56 -11.06
CA LEU A 69 -3.50 -4.53 -10.07
C LEU A 69 -4.45 -5.06 -8.98
N ALA A 70 -5.45 -5.87 -9.36
CA ALA A 70 -6.33 -6.52 -8.40
C ALA A 70 -5.57 -7.49 -7.47
N SER A 71 -4.62 -8.27 -7.99
CA SER A 71 -3.79 -9.16 -7.16
C SER A 71 -2.89 -8.37 -6.20
N VAL A 72 -2.27 -7.28 -6.67
CA VAL A 72 -1.45 -6.40 -5.81
C VAL A 72 -2.28 -5.79 -4.68
N PHE A 73 -3.44 -5.20 -4.98
CA PHE A 73 -4.30 -4.57 -3.96
C PHE A 73 -4.90 -5.56 -2.97
N SER A 74 -5.17 -6.80 -3.40
CA SER A 74 -5.65 -7.88 -2.53
C SER A 74 -4.52 -8.63 -1.80
N ARG A 75 -3.25 -8.27 -2.05
CA ARG A 75 -2.06 -8.99 -1.54
C ARG A 75 -2.09 -10.48 -1.92
N GLY A 76 -2.60 -10.76 -3.12
CA GLY A 76 -2.64 -12.08 -3.74
C GLY A 76 -1.45 -12.29 -4.68
N HIS A 77 -1.41 -13.48 -5.29
CA HIS A 77 -0.41 -13.87 -6.27
C HIS A 77 -1.09 -14.20 -7.60
N CYS A 78 -0.42 -13.93 -8.71
CA CYS A 78 -0.93 -14.21 -10.05
C CYS A 78 0.02 -15.12 -10.83
N LEU A 79 -0.54 -16.06 -11.58
CA LEU A 79 0.19 -16.91 -12.52
C LEU A 79 0.03 -16.36 -13.94
N LEU A 80 1.12 -15.89 -14.54
CA LEU A 80 1.12 -15.31 -15.89
C LEU A 80 1.50 -16.36 -16.94
N VAL A 81 0.51 -16.99 -17.57
CA VAL A 81 0.71 -17.97 -18.65
C VAL A 81 0.68 -17.27 -20.01
N GLY A 82 1.55 -17.70 -20.93
CA GLY A 82 1.66 -17.10 -22.27
C GLY A 82 3.04 -17.32 -22.87
N VAL A 83 3.16 -17.09 -24.17
CA VAL A 83 4.42 -17.32 -24.90
C VAL A 83 5.52 -16.33 -24.49
N PRO A 84 6.80 -16.69 -24.65
CA PRO A 84 7.91 -15.76 -24.46
C PRO A 84 7.76 -14.51 -25.33
N GLY A 85 8.25 -13.37 -24.84
CA GLY A 85 8.25 -12.12 -25.60
C GLY A 85 6.97 -11.27 -25.49
N LEU A 86 5.95 -11.69 -24.74
CA LEU A 86 4.73 -10.89 -24.48
C LEU A 86 4.91 -9.79 -23.43
N ALA A 87 6.11 -9.23 -23.32
CA ALA A 87 6.42 -8.13 -22.41
C ALA A 87 6.01 -8.34 -20.94
N LYS A 88 5.84 -9.59 -20.45
CA LYS A 88 5.43 -9.89 -19.06
C LYS A 88 6.34 -9.21 -18.04
N THR A 89 7.65 -9.30 -18.25
CA THR A 89 8.64 -8.64 -17.40
C THR A 89 8.51 -7.13 -17.42
N LEU A 90 8.34 -6.53 -18.60
CA LEU A 90 8.14 -5.09 -18.74
C LEU A 90 6.86 -4.66 -18.01
N MET A 91 5.76 -5.40 -18.20
CA MET A 91 4.48 -5.13 -17.59
C MET A 91 4.55 -5.11 -16.05
N VAL A 92 5.08 -6.17 -15.46
CA VAL A 92 5.19 -6.27 -14.00
C VAL A 92 6.17 -5.22 -13.43
N ASN A 93 7.28 -4.96 -14.12
CA ASN A 93 8.25 -3.93 -13.72
C ASN A 93 7.64 -2.52 -13.79
N SER A 94 6.91 -2.19 -14.86
CA SER A 94 6.23 -0.89 -15.01
C SER A 94 5.19 -0.66 -13.93
N ILE A 95 4.43 -1.70 -13.56
CA ILE A 95 3.48 -1.62 -12.43
C ILE A 95 4.22 -1.37 -11.12
N ALA A 96 5.31 -2.10 -10.85
CA ALA A 96 6.09 -1.92 -9.64
C ALA A 96 6.68 -0.50 -9.53
N GLN A 97 7.25 0.03 -10.62
CA GLN A 97 7.80 1.39 -10.65
C GLN A 97 6.72 2.44 -10.42
N LEU A 98 5.57 2.30 -11.08
CA LEU A 98 4.46 3.25 -10.98
C LEU A 98 3.87 3.31 -9.56
N LEU A 99 3.87 2.18 -8.86
CA LEU A 99 3.43 2.08 -7.46
C LEU A 99 4.55 2.32 -6.44
N ALA A 100 5.76 2.69 -6.88
CA ALA A 100 6.95 2.84 -6.05
C ALA A 100 7.27 1.60 -5.18
N LEU A 101 7.07 0.41 -5.73
CA LEU A 101 7.30 -0.88 -5.07
C LEU A 101 8.68 -1.45 -5.43
N THR A 102 9.31 -2.15 -4.49
CA THR A 102 10.55 -2.87 -4.75
C THR A 102 10.24 -4.05 -5.66
N PHE A 103 10.98 -4.14 -6.76
CA PHE A 103 10.84 -5.19 -7.76
C PHE A 103 12.07 -6.08 -7.78
N LYS A 104 11.87 -7.39 -7.74
CA LYS A 104 12.90 -8.39 -7.97
C LYS A 104 12.42 -9.37 -9.05
N ARG A 105 13.39 -9.93 -9.76
CA ARG A 105 13.15 -10.94 -10.79
C ARG A 105 14.08 -12.12 -10.53
N ILE A 106 13.53 -13.33 -10.63
CA ILE A 106 14.27 -14.59 -10.56
C ILE A 106 13.94 -15.37 -11.83
N GLN A 107 14.97 -15.94 -12.44
CA GLN A 107 14.83 -16.93 -13.48
C GLN A 107 14.96 -18.32 -12.85
N PHE A 108 13.92 -19.14 -12.94
CA PHE A 108 14.01 -20.51 -12.43
C PHE A 108 14.84 -21.37 -13.38
N THR A 109 15.92 -21.92 -12.86
CA THR A 109 16.84 -22.82 -13.55
C THR A 109 16.90 -24.16 -12.80
N PRO A 110 17.32 -25.26 -13.44
CA PRO A 110 17.41 -26.57 -12.77
C PRO A 110 18.39 -26.59 -11.59
N ASP A 111 19.35 -25.66 -11.57
CA ASP A 111 20.41 -25.57 -10.56
C ASP A 111 20.06 -24.65 -9.38
N LEU A 112 18.91 -23.96 -9.44
CA LEU A 112 18.50 -22.99 -8.42
C LEU A 112 18.23 -23.69 -7.08
N MET A 113 18.87 -23.21 -6.02
CA MET A 113 18.69 -23.73 -4.66
C MET A 113 17.65 -22.91 -3.88
N PRO A 114 16.98 -23.49 -2.87
CA PRO A 114 16.06 -22.74 -2.00
C PRO A 114 16.68 -21.50 -1.35
N SER A 115 17.97 -21.57 -0.98
CA SER A 115 18.73 -20.45 -0.41
C SER A 115 18.95 -19.30 -1.40
N ASP A 116 18.91 -19.55 -2.71
CA ASP A 116 19.03 -18.49 -3.71
C ASP A 116 17.75 -17.66 -3.83
N ILE A 117 16.62 -18.17 -3.33
CA ILE A 117 15.32 -17.48 -3.31
C ILE A 117 15.10 -16.80 -1.97
N THR A 118 15.28 -17.57 -0.88
CA THR A 118 15.01 -17.14 0.49
C THR A 118 16.15 -16.28 1.04
N GLY A 119 17.40 -16.63 0.76
CA GLY A 119 18.57 -15.96 1.30
C GLY A 119 19.54 -16.96 1.93
N THR A 120 20.71 -16.48 2.30
CA THR A 120 21.77 -17.34 2.84
C THR A 120 22.56 -16.64 3.94
N MET A 121 23.13 -17.43 4.85
CA MET A 121 24.08 -16.95 5.84
C MET A 121 25.48 -17.02 5.25
N VAL A 122 26.13 -15.88 5.10
CA VAL A 122 27.54 -15.80 4.67
C VAL A 122 28.43 -15.54 5.88
N ILE A 123 29.66 -16.05 5.82
CA ILE A 123 30.69 -15.72 6.82
C ILE A 123 31.49 -14.55 6.27
N ASP A 124 31.52 -13.45 7.01
CA ASP A 124 32.35 -12.29 6.73
C ASP A 124 33.49 -12.22 7.75
N GLU A 125 34.64 -11.69 7.37
CA GLU A 125 35.73 -11.42 8.31
C GLU A 125 35.69 -9.94 8.69
N ALA A 126 35.38 -9.67 9.95
CA ALA A 126 35.41 -8.33 10.48
C ALA A 126 36.84 -7.76 10.41
N PRO A 127 37.02 -6.42 10.37
CA PRO A 127 38.35 -5.79 10.38
C PRO A 127 39.22 -6.18 11.60
N SER A 128 38.60 -6.72 12.65
CA SER A 128 39.23 -7.28 13.85
C SER A 128 39.78 -8.70 13.69
N GLY A 129 39.57 -9.35 12.53
CA GLY A 129 39.95 -10.73 12.25
C GLY A 129 38.97 -11.79 12.78
N GLN A 130 37.83 -11.38 13.34
CA GLN A 130 36.79 -12.30 13.80
C GLN A 130 35.84 -12.68 12.65
N ARG A 131 35.41 -13.94 12.63
CA ARG A 131 34.40 -14.44 11.68
C ARG A 131 33.00 -14.11 12.21
N GLU A 132 32.23 -13.38 11.43
CA GLU A 132 30.85 -13.03 11.72
C GLU A 132 29.90 -13.68 10.71
N PHE A 133 28.78 -14.22 11.18
CA PHE A 133 27.73 -14.73 10.30
C PHE A 133 26.77 -13.59 9.95
N ARG A 134 26.64 -13.27 8.67
CA ARG A 134 25.74 -12.24 8.15
C ARG A 134 24.67 -12.86 7.25
N PHE A 135 23.41 -12.50 7.49
CA PHE A 135 22.32 -12.86 6.58
C PHE A 135 22.33 -11.98 5.33
N VAL A 136 22.28 -12.61 4.16
CA VAL A 136 22.09 -11.95 2.87
C VAL A 136 20.68 -12.30 2.38
N PRO A 137 19.75 -11.32 2.36
CA PRO A 137 18.37 -11.58 1.96
C PRO A 137 18.31 -11.96 0.49
N GLY A 138 17.53 -13.01 0.21
CA GLY A 138 17.25 -13.44 -1.15
C GLY A 138 16.30 -12.47 -1.89
N PRO A 139 16.08 -12.70 -3.18
CA PRO A 139 15.16 -11.94 -4.02
C PRO A 139 13.69 -11.98 -3.56
N LEU A 140 13.31 -12.90 -2.67
CA LEU A 140 11.99 -12.93 -2.03
C LEU A 140 11.71 -11.70 -1.15
N PHE A 141 12.75 -11.01 -0.69
CA PHE A 141 12.65 -9.76 0.07
C PHE A 141 12.35 -8.56 -0.86
N ALA A 142 11.14 -8.54 -1.43
CA ALA A 142 10.62 -7.50 -2.30
C ALA A 142 9.10 -7.37 -2.17
N HIS A 143 8.55 -6.22 -2.58
CA HIS A 143 7.10 -6.03 -2.67
C HIS A 143 6.50 -6.81 -3.85
N ILE A 144 7.21 -6.86 -4.97
CA ILE A 144 6.83 -7.62 -6.16
C ILE A 144 8.02 -8.48 -6.59
N LEU A 145 7.78 -9.79 -6.68
CA LEU A 145 8.72 -10.76 -7.23
C LEU A 145 8.16 -11.37 -8.52
N LEU A 146 8.89 -11.24 -9.63
CA LEU A 146 8.61 -11.99 -10.85
C LEU A 146 9.46 -13.26 -10.89
N ALA A 147 8.80 -14.41 -10.75
CA ALA A 147 9.40 -15.73 -10.90
C ALA A 147 9.15 -16.27 -12.33
N ASP A 148 10.12 -16.12 -13.21
CA ASP A 148 10.02 -16.62 -14.58
C ASP A 148 10.36 -18.11 -14.65
N GLU A 149 9.63 -18.84 -15.50
CA GLU A 149 9.83 -20.27 -15.79
C GLU A 149 9.82 -21.20 -14.57
N ILE A 150 8.92 -20.97 -13.60
CA ILE A 150 8.81 -21.77 -12.35
C ILE A 150 8.89 -23.29 -12.55
N ASN A 151 8.38 -23.77 -13.69
CA ASN A 151 8.38 -25.18 -14.08
C ASN A 151 9.78 -25.77 -14.42
N ARG A 152 10.86 -24.96 -14.47
CA ARG A 152 12.21 -25.39 -14.83
C ARG A 152 13.11 -25.74 -13.64
N THR A 153 12.64 -25.61 -12.41
CA THR A 153 13.43 -25.93 -11.20
C THR A 153 12.92 -27.20 -10.50
N PRO A 154 13.72 -27.88 -9.66
CA PRO A 154 13.31 -29.06 -8.92
C PRO A 154 12.13 -28.79 -7.96
N PRO A 155 11.30 -29.80 -7.65
CA PRO A 155 10.13 -29.63 -6.77
C PRO A 155 10.45 -28.99 -5.41
N LYS A 156 11.63 -29.26 -4.85
CA LYS A 156 12.07 -28.70 -3.56
C LYS A 156 12.23 -27.17 -3.61
N THR A 157 12.79 -26.63 -4.68
CA THR A 157 12.99 -25.18 -4.84
C THR A 157 11.67 -24.47 -5.14
N GLN A 158 10.76 -25.11 -5.89
CA GLN A 158 9.39 -24.61 -6.07
C GLN A 158 8.64 -24.57 -4.73
N ALA A 159 8.73 -25.65 -3.95
CA ALA A 159 8.08 -25.75 -2.64
C ALA A 159 8.53 -24.63 -1.70
N ALA A 160 9.83 -24.32 -1.66
CA ALA A 160 10.35 -23.22 -0.83
C ALA A 160 9.73 -21.85 -1.18
N LEU A 161 9.53 -21.57 -2.48
CA LEU A 161 8.84 -20.34 -2.91
C LEU A 161 7.36 -20.37 -2.48
N LEU A 162 6.67 -21.48 -2.68
CA LEU A 162 5.24 -21.61 -2.36
C LEU A 162 4.97 -21.56 -0.85
N GLU A 163 5.85 -22.16 -0.05
CA GLU A 163 5.84 -22.09 1.41
C GLU A 163 5.97 -20.64 1.88
N ALA A 164 6.95 -19.91 1.35
CA ALA A 164 7.09 -18.49 1.63
C ALA A 164 5.88 -17.65 1.22
N MET A 165 5.23 -17.98 0.09
CA MET A 165 4.00 -17.31 -0.35
C MET A 165 2.84 -17.56 0.63
N GLN A 166 2.73 -18.78 1.16
CA GLN A 166 1.66 -19.18 2.07
C GLN A 166 1.86 -18.62 3.48
N GLU A 167 3.05 -18.79 4.03
CA GLU A 167 3.39 -18.43 5.41
C GLU A 167 3.69 -16.93 5.55
N ARG A 168 3.99 -16.23 4.45
CA ARG A 168 4.37 -14.81 4.41
C ARG A 168 5.53 -14.46 5.34
N GLN A 169 6.40 -15.43 5.60
CA GLN A 169 7.60 -15.33 6.41
C GLN A 169 8.74 -16.11 5.74
N VAL A 170 9.97 -15.70 6.02
CA VAL A 170 11.21 -16.27 5.49
C VAL A 170 12.29 -16.24 6.55
#